data_AF-A0A9E3EWP8-F1
#
_entry.id   AF-A0A9E3EWP8-F1
#
_cell.length_a   1.000
_cell.length_b   1.000
_cell.length_c   1.000
_cell.angle_alpha   90.00
_cell.angle_beta   90.00
_cell.angle_gamma   90.00
#
_symmetry.space_group_name_H-M   'P 1'
#
loop_
_entity.id
_entity.type
_entity.pdbx_description
1 polymer ?
#
loop_
_entity_poly.entity_id
_entity_poly.type
_entity_poly.pdbx_seq_one_letter_code
_entity_poly.pdbx_strand_id
1 'polypeptide(L)'
;MNTFFDVFLCHNSADKDWIRKINSALRLGGVATWFDEEQMEPGRLWQPLLEEQIGRVRKACVFVGQNGRGPWQDMEIRAFLSEFTNRSCPVIPVLLPDAPEAPDLPIFLKQMMWVDLRKDYDTNLIRLIKVLRS
;
A
#
# COMPACT_ATOMS: atom_id res chain seq x y z
N MET A 1 22.51 -5.51 4.96
CA MET A 1 21.57 -5.83 6.05
C MET A 1 20.28 -6.32 5.40
N ASN A 2 19.73 -7.44 5.86
CA ASN A 2 18.51 -8.04 5.28
C ASN A 2 17.30 -7.32 5.90
N THR A 3 16.88 -6.19 5.34
CA THR A 3 15.77 -5.41 5.89
C THR A 3 14.47 -6.15 5.59
N PHE A 4 13.74 -6.55 6.64
CA PHE A 4 12.41 -7.14 6.50
C PHE A 4 11.37 -6.02 6.58
N PHE A 5 10.42 -6.04 5.64
CA PHE A 5 9.31 -5.10 5.62
C PHE A 5 8.01 -5.82 5.98
N ASP A 6 7.18 -5.18 6.79
CA ASP A 6 5.86 -5.68 7.17
C ASP A 6 4.84 -5.47 6.06
N VAL A 7 4.93 -4.33 5.38
CA VAL A 7 3.92 -3.89 4.43
C VAL A 7 4.51 -3.21 3.20
N PHE A 8 3.98 -3.55 2.03
CA PHE A 8 4.22 -2.85 0.78
C PHE A 8 3.19 -1.71 0.61
N LEU A 9 3.64 -0.48 0.37
CA LEU A 9 2.78 0.69 0.16
C LEU A 9 2.53 0.93 -1.34
N CYS A 10 1.51 0.29 -1.89
CA CYS A 10 1.11 0.41 -3.28
C CYS A 10 0.21 1.65 -3.47
N HIS A 11 0.61 2.62 -4.29
CA HIS A 11 -0.11 3.89 -4.47
C HIS A 11 0.16 4.52 -5.84
N ASN A 12 -0.67 5.48 -6.25
CA ASN A 12 -0.36 6.31 -7.41
C ASN A 12 0.71 7.33 -7.02
N SER A 13 1.73 7.53 -7.86
CA SER A 13 2.77 8.56 -7.65
C SER A 13 2.22 9.98 -7.39
N ALA A 14 1.02 10.31 -7.90
CA ALA A 14 0.34 11.58 -7.64
C ALA A 14 -0.18 11.71 -6.20
N ASP A 15 -0.32 10.61 -5.46
CA ASP A 15 -0.79 10.58 -4.08
C ASP A 15 0.36 10.60 -3.06
N LYS A 16 1.62 10.74 -3.50
CA LYS A 16 2.83 10.65 -2.67
C LYS A 16 2.82 11.54 -1.44
N ASP A 17 2.23 12.72 -1.53
CA ASP A 17 2.13 13.65 -0.39
C ASP A 17 1.32 13.05 0.78
N TRP A 18 0.26 12.30 0.48
CA TRP A 18 -0.48 11.54 1.49
C TRP A 18 0.31 10.34 1.99
N ILE A 19 0.96 9.61 1.07
CA ILE A 19 1.69 8.41 1.42
C ILE A 19 2.87 8.72 2.32
N ARG A 20 3.59 9.84 2.14
CA ARG A 20 4.64 10.28 3.06
C ARG A 20 4.12 10.45 4.48
N LYS A 21 2.99 11.15 4.66
CA LYS A 21 2.37 11.38 5.98
C LYS A 21 1.98 10.06 6.66
N ILE A 22 1.31 9.18 5.90
CA ILE A 22 0.88 7.87 6.41
C ILE A 22 2.09 6.99 6.71
N ASN A 23 3.08 6.93 5.82
CA ASN A 23 4.32 6.17 6.00
C ASN A 23 5.05 6.58 7.28
N SER A 24 5.20 7.89 7.53
CA SER A 24 5.78 8.38 8.79
C SER A 24 4.98 7.91 10.00
N ALA A 25 3.65 7.99 9.97
CA ALA A 25 2.80 7.53 11.07
C ALA A 25 2.87 6.00 11.28
N LEU A 26 2.89 5.21 10.20
CA LEU A 26 3.05 3.76 10.25
C LEU A 26 4.38 3.39 10.92
N ARG A 27 5.47 4.05 10.54
CA ARG A 27 6.81 3.83 11.11
C ARG A 27 6.90 4.24 12.57
N LEU A 28 6.34 5.39 12.94
CA LEU A 28 6.21 5.79 14.34
C LEU A 28 5.37 4.79 15.14
N GLY A 29 4.39 4.16 14.50
CA GLY A 29 3.62 3.05 15.05
C GLY A 29 4.34 1.70 15.12
N GLY A 30 5.59 1.61 14.66
CA GLY A 30 6.41 0.39 14.68
C GLY A 30 6.17 -0.56 13.51
N VAL A 31 5.63 -0.09 12.39
CA VAL A 31 5.43 -0.88 11.15
C VAL A 31 6.59 -0.61 10.19
N ALA A 32 7.30 -1.66 9.76
CA ALA A 32 8.33 -1.56 8.74
C ALA A 32 7.69 -1.48 7.34
N THR A 33 7.82 -0.33 6.69
CA THR A 33 7.16 -0.03 5.42
C THR A 33 8.13 -0.10 4.24
N TRP A 34 7.74 -0.81 3.19
CA TRP A 34 8.37 -0.70 1.88
C TRP A 34 7.67 0.42 1.11
N PHE A 35 8.35 1.56 0.99
CA PHE A 35 7.87 2.76 0.31
C PHE A 35 8.80 3.09 -0.86
N ASP A 36 8.25 3.10 -2.07
CA ASP A 36 8.99 3.24 -3.34
C ASP A 36 9.99 4.41 -3.32
N GLU A 37 9.57 5.57 -2.85
CA GLU A 37 10.36 6.80 -2.85
C GLU A 37 11.63 6.70 -2.02
N GLU A 38 11.64 5.84 -1.00
CA GLU A 38 12.81 5.62 -0.16
C GLU A 38 13.65 4.42 -0.58
N GLN A 39 13.07 3.48 -1.33
CA GLN A 39 13.73 2.24 -1.74
C GLN A 39 14.28 2.28 -3.16
N MET A 40 13.82 3.23 -3.99
CA MET A 40 14.21 3.34 -5.39
C MET A 40 15.32 4.37 -5.57
N GLU A 41 16.47 3.91 -6.09
CA GLU A 41 17.52 4.78 -6.59
C GLU A 41 17.15 5.28 -8.00
N PRO A 42 17.35 6.57 -8.31
CA PRO A 42 17.21 7.07 -9.67
C PRO A 42 18.03 6.24 -10.66
N GLY A 43 17.40 5.82 -11.77
CA GLY A 43 18.05 5.03 -12.81
C GLY A 43 18.00 3.52 -12.63
N ARG A 44 17.45 3.00 -11.51
CA ARG A 44 17.15 1.57 -11.38
C ARG A 44 15.72 1.24 -11.77
N LEU A 45 15.54 0.06 -12.35
CA LEU A 45 14.22 -0.54 -12.50
C LEU A 45 13.69 -0.90 -11.11
N TRP A 46 12.45 -0.53 -10.86
CA TRP A 46 11.78 -0.79 -9.60
C TRP A 46 11.28 -2.23 -9.48
N GLN A 47 10.98 -2.89 -10.60
CA GLN A 47 10.38 -4.23 -10.62
C GLN A 47 11.32 -5.28 -9.99
N PRO A 48 12.63 -5.35 -10.32
CA PRO A 48 13.51 -6.35 -9.71
C PRO A 48 13.67 -6.12 -8.20
N LEU A 49 13.73 -4.87 -7.76
CA LEU A 49 13.77 -4.52 -6.33
C LEU A 49 12.50 -4.94 -5.61
N LEU A 50 11.34 -4.75 -6.25
CA LEU A 50 10.08 -5.21 -5.67
C LEU A 50 10.00 -6.73 -5.66
N GLU A 51 10.39 -7.42 -6.73
CA GLU A 51 10.44 -8.90 -6.80
C GLU A 51 11.27 -9.52 -5.67
N GLU A 52 12.43 -8.96 -5.37
CA GLU A 52 13.28 -9.41 -4.27
C GLU A 52 12.60 -9.30 -2.90
N GLN A 53 11.73 -8.28 -2.73
CA GLN A 53 11.07 -7.98 -1.47
C GLN A 53 9.68 -8.60 -1.36
N ILE A 54 8.96 -8.77 -2.47
CA ILE A 54 7.56 -9.20 -2.49
C ILE A 54 7.38 -10.59 -1.86
N GLY A 55 8.35 -11.48 -2.07
CA GLY A 55 8.38 -12.81 -1.46
C GLY A 55 8.62 -12.81 0.05
N ARG A 56 8.99 -11.67 0.64
CA ARG A 56 9.31 -11.53 2.07
C ARG A 56 8.35 -10.60 2.81
N VAL A 57 7.79 -9.61 2.12
CA VAL A 57 6.79 -8.70 2.67
C VAL A 57 5.53 -9.48 2.99
N ARG A 58 4.94 -9.24 4.17
CA ARG A 58 3.82 -10.05 4.69
C ARG A 58 2.43 -9.51 4.34
N LYS A 59 2.34 -8.23 3.96
CA LYS A 59 1.07 -7.54 3.67
C LYS A 59 1.25 -6.51 2.56
N ALA A 60 0.17 -6.16 1.88
CA ALA A 60 0.13 -5.02 0.97
C ALA A 60 -0.96 -4.05 1.38
N CYS A 61 -0.65 -2.76 1.38
CA CYS A 61 -1.65 -1.70 1.39
C CYS A 61 -1.79 -1.13 -0.02
N VAL A 62 -3.02 -1.02 -0.50
CA VAL A 62 -3.34 -0.39 -1.78
C VAL A 62 -4.06 0.91 -1.51
N PHE A 63 -3.36 2.03 -1.68
CA PHE A 63 -3.88 3.36 -1.42
C PHE A 63 -4.59 3.93 -2.63
N VAL A 64 -5.75 4.52 -2.38
CA VAL A 64 -6.65 5.02 -3.39
C VAL A 64 -6.96 6.47 -3.05
N GLY A 65 -6.44 7.43 -3.83
CA GLY A 65 -6.74 8.85 -3.68
C GLY A 65 -7.64 9.42 -4.77
N GLN A 66 -7.76 10.75 -4.80
CA GLN A 66 -8.54 11.49 -5.79
C GLN A 66 -8.16 11.16 -7.24
N ASN A 67 -6.92 10.73 -7.46
CA ASN A 67 -6.37 10.48 -8.77
C ASN A 67 -6.92 9.20 -9.43
N GLY A 68 -7.63 8.35 -8.67
CA GLY A 68 -8.54 7.26 -9.12
C GLY A 68 -7.91 6.10 -9.90
N ARG A 69 -6.98 6.39 -10.80
CA ARG A 69 -6.08 5.45 -11.44
C ARG A 69 -5.00 5.09 -10.45
N GLY A 70 -4.94 3.83 -10.07
CA GLY A 70 -3.86 3.34 -9.23
C GLY A 70 -2.88 2.49 -10.01
N PRO A 71 -1.72 2.19 -9.38
CA PRO A 71 -0.69 1.33 -9.94
C PRO A 71 -1.22 -0.08 -10.26
N TRP A 72 -2.32 -0.52 -9.63
CA TRP A 72 -2.99 -1.78 -9.97
C TRP A 72 -3.57 -1.83 -11.40
N GLN A 73 -3.52 -0.77 -12.20
CA GLN A 73 -3.81 -0.89 -13.62
C GLN A 73 -2.63 -1.51 -14.39
N ASP A 74 -1.41 -1.35 -13.89
CA ASP A 74 -0.22 -1.97 -14.45
C ASP A 74 -0.23 -3.47 -14.21
N MET A 75 0.02 -4.25 -15.27
CA MET A 75 0.00 -5.71 -15.22
C MET A 75 0.99 -6.27 -14.19
N GLU A 76 2.14 -5.60 -14.02
CA GLU A 76 3.19 -5.98 -13.08
C GLU A 76 2.71 -5.83 -11.63
N ILE A 77 2.09 -4.69 -11.30
CA ILE A 77 1.53 -4.47 -9.97
C ILE A 77 0.40 -5.46 -9.68
N ARG A 78 -0.44 -5.78 -10.68
CA ARG A 78 -1.46 -6.83 -10.53
C ARG A 78 -0.84 -8.19 -10.24
N ALA A 79 0.25 -8.55 -10.92
CA ALA A 79 0.96 -9.79 -10.64
C ALA A 79 1.48 -9.81 -9.19
N PHE A 80 2.07 -8.70 -8.71
CA PHE A 80 2.52 -8.59 -7.32
C PHE A 80 1.38 -8.68 -6.30
N LEU A 81 0.25 -8.01 -6.53
CA LEU A 81 -0.94 -8.12 -5.67
C LEU A 81 -1.52 -9.55 -5.67
N SER A 82 -1.44 -10.23 -6.81
CA SER A 82 -1.88 -11.63 -6.92
C SER A 82 -0.95 -12.56 -6.11
N GLU A 83 0.35 -12.27 -6.04
CA GLU A 83 1.31 -13.05 -5.23
C GLU A 83 1.03 -12.95 -3.73
N PHE A 84 0.61 -11.79 -3.23
CA PHE A 84 0.11 -11.71 -1.85
C PHE A 84 -1.10 -12.62 -1.64
N THR A 85 -2.02 -12.63 -2.59
CA THR A 85 -3.22 -13.48 -2.51
C THR A 85 -2.86 -14.97 -2.55
N ASN A 86 -1.94 -15.39 -3.42
CA ASN A 86 -1.45 -16.77 -3.53
C ASN A 86 -0.82 -17.27 -2.24
N ARG A 87 -0.08 -16.42 -1.54
CA ARG A 87 0.55 -16.74 -0.24
C ARG A 87 -0.38 -16.55 0.96
N SER A 88 -1.67 -16.26 0.73
CA SER A 88 -2.64 -15.93 1.79
C SER A 88 -2.21 -14.72 2.65
N CYS A 89 -1.44 -13.81 2.06
CA CYS A 89 -1.05 -12.56 2.67
C CYS A 89 -2.13 -11.49 2.46
N PRO A 90 -2.48 -10.69 3.49
CA PRO A 90 -3.48 -9.65 3.38
C PRO A 90 -3.13 -8.57 2.34
N VAL A 91 -4.09 -8.26 1.48
CA VAL A 91 -4.12 -7.03 0.67
C VAL A 91 -5.21 -6.13 1.25
N ILE A 92 -4.82 -4.92 1.66
CA ILE A 92 -5.68 -3.99 2.40
C ILE A 92 -5.88 -2.74 1.56
N PRO A 93 -7.06 -2.54 0.96
CA PRO A 93 -7.40 -1.26 0.34
C PRO A 93 -7.52 -0.17 1.40
N VAL A 94 -6.90 0.98 1.14
CA VAL A 94 -6.95 2.16 2.01
C VAL A 94 -7.42 3.34 1.16
N LEU A 95 -8.58 3.90 1.48
CA LEU A 95 -9.04 5.14 0.85
C LEU A 95 -8.36 6.32 1.53
N LEU A 96 -7.69 7.16 0.75
CA LEU A 96 -7.07 8.38 1.23
C LEU A 96 -8.12 9.45 1.53
N PRO A 97 -7.78 10.49 2.31
CA PRO A 97 -8.74 11.52 2.69
C PRO A 97 -9.35 12.29 1.53
N ASP A 98 -8.66 12.34 0.39
CA ASP A 98 -9.12 12.98 -0.84
C ASP A 98 -9.79 12.01 -1.84
N ALA A 99 -9.91 10.72 -1.50
CA ALA A 99 -10.48 9.74 -2.41
C ALA A 99 -11.93 10.10 -2.77
N PRO A 100 -12.35 9.89 -4.04
CA PRO A 100 -13.71 10.21 -4.46
C PRO A 100 -14.72 9.33 -3.71
N GLU A 101 -15.97 9.76 -3.61
CA GLU A 101 -17.02 9.02 -2.90
C GLU A 101 -17.15 7.59 -3.43
N ALA A 102 -17.15 7.45 -4.77
CA ALA A 102 -17.15 6.19 -5.50
C ALA A 102 -15.80 6.00 -6.24
N PRO A 103 -14.79 5.36 -5.63
CA PRO A 103 -13.52 5.11 -6.29
C PRO A 103 -13.63 4.00 -7.35
N ASP A 104 -12.98 4.21 -8.48
CA ASP A 104 -12.91 3.23 -9.56
C ASP A 104 -11.88 2.14 -9.24
N LEU A 105 -12.33 1.15 -8.46
CA LEU A 105 -11.51 0.02 -8.04
C LEU A 105 -11.76 -1.23 -8.88
N PRO A 106 -10.71 -2.01 -9.18
CA PRO A 106 -10.86 -3.34 -9.74
C PRO A 106 -11.66 -4.24 -8.80
N ILE A 107 -12.37 -5.20 -9.38
CA ILE A 107 -13.33 -6.06 -8.66
C ILE A 107 -12.70 -6.75 -7.44
N PHE A 108 -11.45 -7.20 -7.55
CA PHE A 108 -10.77 -7.89 -6.44
C PHE A 108 -10.56 -6.98 -5.21
N LEU A 109 -10.25 -5.68 -5.40
CA LEU A 109 -10.17 -4.73 -4.29
C LEU A 109 -11.56 -4.42 -3.72
N LYS A 110 -12.60 -4.41 -4.56
CA LYS A 110 -14.00 -4.21 -4.12
C LYS A 110 -14.53 -5.31 -3.20
N GLN A 111 -13.95 -6.51 -3.26
CA GLN A 111 -14.33 -7.64 -2.42
C GLN A 111 -13.61 -7.67 -1.07
N MET A 112 -12.56 -6.86 -0.91
CA MET A 112 -11.78 -6.78 0.33
C MET A 112 -12.40 -5.77 1.30
N MET A 113 -12.16 -5.94 2.60
CA MET A 113 -12.50 -4.90 3.58
C MET A 113 -11.54 -3.72 3.47
N TRP A 114 -12.08 -2.50 3.47
CA TRP A 114 -11.29 -1.28 3.31
C TRP A 114 -11.06 -0.58 4.64
N VAL A 115 -9.97 0.18 4.71
CA VAL A 115 -9.80 1.26 5.70
C VAL A 115 -10.12 2.58 5.01
N ASP A 116 -11.08 3.33 5.54
CA ASP A 116 -11.53 4.59 4.96
C ASP A 116 -10.97 5.77 5.77
N LEU A 117 -9.93 6.44 5.25
CA LEU A 117 -9.31 7.60 5.92
C LEU A 117 -10.05 8.92 5.60
N ARG A 118 -11.09 8.91 4.77
CA ARG A 118 -11.96 10.08 4.54
C ARG A 118 -12.81 10.42 5.77
N LYS A 119 -13.02 9.44 6.65
CA LYS A 119 -13.79 9.55 7.89
C LYS A 119 -12.90 9.21 9.08
N ASP A 120 -13.04 9.94 10.17
CA ASP A 120 -12.35 9.66 11.44
C ASP A 120 -10.86 9.30 11.26
N TYR A 121 -10.12 10.14 10.52
CA TYR A 121 -8.76 9.88 10.02
C TYR A 121 -7.85 9.25 11.08
N ASP A 122 -7.74 9.86 12.27
CA ASP A 122 -6.84 9.38 13.32
C ASP A 122 -7.23 7.99 13.83
N THR A 123 -8.53 7.75 14.04
CA THR A 123 -9.04 6.46 14.51
C THR A 123 -8.77 5.36 13.48
N ASN A 124 -9.04 5.64 12.20
CA ASN A 124 -8.83 4.67 11.12
C ASN A 124 -7.35 4.44 10.82
N LEU A 125 -6.49 5.46 10.99
CA LEU A 125 -5.03 5.30 10.91
C LEU A 125 -4.50 4.42 12.04
N ILE A 126 -4.95 4.63 13.29
CA ILE A 126 -4.59 3.77 14.43
C ILE A 126 -5.04 2.33 14.18
N ARG A 127 -6.24 2.13 13.63
CA ARG A 127 -6.74 0.81 13.25
C ARG A 127 -5.84 0.16 12.19
N LEU A 128 -5.44 0.90 11.16
CA LEU A 128 -4.52 0.41 10.14
C LEU A 128 -3.18 -0.03 10.74
N ILE A 129 -2.59 0.79 11.61
CA ILE A 129 -1.33 0.44 12.32
C ILE A 129 -1.48 -0.88 13.08
N LYS A 130 -2.58 -1.05 13.82
CA LYS A 130 -2.84 -2.30 14.59
C LYS A 130 -2.93 -3.53 13.67
N VAL A 131 -3.64 -3.43 12.56
CA VAL A 131 -3.78 -4.52 11.57
C VAL A 131 -2.43 -4.86 10.92
N LEU A 132 -1.59 -3.87 10.66
CA LEU A 132 -0.30 -4.11 10.01
C LEU A 132 0.73 -4.75 10.95
N ARG A 133 0.58 -4.58 12.27
CA ARG A 133 1.46 -5.19 13.27
C ARG A 133 1.15 -6.64 13.63
N SER A 134 -0.11 -7.06 13.54
CA SER A 134 -0.51 -8.46 13.82
C SER A 134 0.05 -9.42 12.80
#